data_AF-A0A087RTJ4-F1
#
_entry.id   AF-A0A087RTJ4-F1
#
_cell.length_a   1.000
_cell.length_b   1.000
_cell.length_c   1.000
_cell.angle_alpha   90.00
_cell.angle_beta   90.00
_cell.angle_gamma   90.00
#
_symmetry.space_group_name_H-M   'P 1'
#
loop_
_entity.id
_entity.type
_entity.pdbx_description
1 polymer ?
#
loop_
_entity_poly.entity_id
_entity_poly.type
_entity_poly.pdbx_seq_one_letter_code
_entity_poly.pdbx_strand_id
1 'polypeptide(L)'
;YYFTNLRSFCTGMEGEGIKGVIEDARLEDLSHFESCIDRIFQLGGEFPKDIVDFCKSAGADFLQSDKSTTLNEILEKCLKAEQGAIINWNKVCQMTHGKDPMTYDIAQSILAVEIEHESWFLELLDGRPSGHMRRRYSGERPHTSKHSRSLDSL
;
A
#
# COMPACT_ATOMS: atom_id res chain seq x y z
N TYR A 1 1.23 -4.84 7.57
CA TYR A 1 2.33 -5.39 8.41
C TYR A 1 3.70 -4.95 7.90
N TYR A 2 4.00 -5.13 6.61
CA TYR A 2 5.32 -4.83 6.04
C TYR A 2 5.83 -3.41 6.31
N PHE A 3 5.06 -2.40 5.94
CA PHE A 3 5.46 -1.01 6.19
C PHE A 3 5.54 -0.65 7.66
N THR A 4 4.77 -1.31 8.54
CA THR A 4 4.98 -1.20 9.99
C THR A 4 6.37 -1.68 10.40
N ASN A 5 6.81 -2.83 9.87
CA ASN A 5 8.15 -3.36 10.14
C ASN A 5 9.22 -2.42 9.57
N LEU A 6 9.15 -2.10 8.27
CA LEU A 6 10.13 -1.26 7.58
C LEU A 6 10.29 0.13 8.23
N ARG A 7 9.17 0.83 8.51
CA ARG A 7 9.22 2.16 9.11
C ARG A 7 9.81 2.18 10.53
N SER A 8 9.72 1.06 11.25
CA SER A 8 10.21 0.97 12.63
C SER A 8 11.74 1.00 12.69
N PHE A 9 12.42 0.68 11.58
CA PHE A 9 13.87 0.76 11.44
C PHE A 9 14.35 2.07 10.81
N CYS A 10 13.45 2.96 10.39
CA CYS A 10 13.78 4.32 9.95
C CYS A 10 14.16 5.17 11.17
N THR A 11 15.46 5.25 11.47
CA THR A 11 16.01 5.91 12.65
C THR A 11 16.99 7.03 12.27
N GLY A 12 17.29 7.91 13.22
CA GLY A 12 18.13 9.09 13.00
C GLY A 12 17.37 10.25 12.34
N MET A 13 18.07 11.38 12.15
CA MET A 13 17.46 12.60 11.60
C MET A 13 16.92 12.41 10.19
N GLU A 14 17.67 11.70 9.34
CA GLU A 14 17.25 11.38 7.96
C GLU A 14 16.06 10.41 7.95
N GLY A 15 16.06 9.41 8.84
CA GLY A 15 15.01 8.41 8.92
C GLY A 15 13.65 8.95 9.35
N GLU A 16 13.59 10.06 10.11
CA GLU A 16 12.30 10.59 10.59
C GLU A 16 11.45 11.16 9.44
N GLY A 17 12.07 11.79 8.44
CA GLY A 17 11.37 12.24 7.23
C GLY A 17 10.81 11.07 6.43
N ILE A 18 11.64 10.05 6.18
CA ILE A 18 11.26 8.83 5.46
C ILE A 18 10.12 8.09 6.19
N LYS A 19 10.17 8.04 7.53
CA LYS A 19 9.14 7.40 8.35
C LYS A 19 7.76 8.00 8.11
N GLY A 20 7.67 9.31 7.91
CA GLY A 20 6.42 9.99 7.59
C GLY A 20 5.81 9.50 6.27
N VAL A 21 6.63 9.42 5.21
CA VAL A 21 6.18 8.94 3.89
C VAL A 21 5.71 7.49 3.95
N ILE A 22 6.49 6.61 4.62
CA ILE A 22 6.11 5.21 4.78
C ILE A 22 4.85 5.06 5.66
N GLU A 23 4.65 5.94 6.65
CA GLU A 23 3.45 5.91 7.48
C GLU A 23 2.19 6.31 6.70
N ASP A 24 2.28 7.32 5.83
CA ASP A 24 1.18 7.70 4.95
C ASP A 24 0.82 6.54 4.01
N ALA A 25 1.82 5.94 3.36
CA ALA A 25 1.60 4.75 2.52
C ALA A 25 0.97 3.58 3.30
N ARG A 26 1.47 3.30 4.51
CA ARG A 26 0.95 2.25 5.40
C ARG A 26 -0.52 2.47 5.79
N LEU A 27 -0.93 3.71 6.00
CA LEU A 27 -2.32 4.03 6.34
C LEU A 27 -3.22 3.88 5.12
N GLU A 28 -2.76 4.30 3.94
CA GLU A 28 -3.51 4.09 2.70
C GLU A 28 -3.65 2.59 2.37
N ASP A 29 -2.63 1.77 2.63
CA ASP A 29 -2.69 0.30 2.56
C ASP A 29 -3.77 -0.32 3.46
N LEU A 30 -3.95 0.22 4.68
CA LEU A 30 -5.04 -0.22 5.55
C LEU A 30 -6.41 0.09 4.93
N SER A 31 -6.53 1.25 4.27
CA SER A 31 -7.72 1.57 3.49
C SER A 31 -7.91 0.64 2.30
N HIS A 32 -6.84 0.20 1.63
CA HIS A 32 -6.91 -0.77 0.52
C HIS A 32 -7.53 -2.09 1.00
N PHE A 33 -7.03 -2.61 2.13
CA PHE A 33 -7.56 -3.82 2.75
C PHE A 33 -9.06 -3.68 3.05
N GLU A 34 -9.45 -2.60 3.72
CA GLU A 34 -10.84 -2.39 4.10
C GLU A 34 -11.78 -2.16 2.91
N SER A 35 -11.30 -1.46 1.88
CA SER A 35 -12.06 -1.21 0.64
C SER A 35 -12.49 -2.52 -0.04
N CYS A 36 -11.78 -3.62 0.22
CA CYS A 36 -12.06 -4.92 -0.38
C CYS A 36 -13.02 -5.78 0.43
N ILE A 37 -13.19 -5.52 1.73
CA ILE A 37 -13.90 -6.43 2.66
C ILE A 37 -15.33 -6.68 2.20
N ASP A 38 -16.12 -5.61 2.11
CA ASP A 38 -17.53 -5.72 1.71
C ASP A 38 -17.67 -6.36 0.34
N ARG A 39 -16.76 -6.04 -0.59
CA ARG A 39 -16.81 -6.57 -1.96
C ARG A 39 -16.55 -8.07 -2.01
N ILE A 40 -15.60 -8.58 -1.22
CA ILE A 40 -15.33 -10.02 -1.11
C ILE A 40 -16.59 -10.77 -0.68
N PHE A 41 -17.31 -10.28 0.33
CA PHE A 41 -18.54 -10.93 0.81
C PHE A 41 -19.72 -10.75 -0.15
N GLN A 42 -19.85 -9.61 -0.84
CA GLN A 42 -20.87 -9.41 -1.88
C GLN A 42 -20.72 -10.40 -3.05
N LEU A 43 -19.49 -10.85 -3.32
CA LEU A 43 -19.18 -11.89 -4.32
C LEU A 43 -19.36 -13.32 -3.79
N GLY A 44 -19.79 -13.48 -2.53
CA GLY A 44 -19.95 -14.78 -1.86
C GLY A 44 -18.64 -15.40 -1.37
N GLY A 45 -17.56 -14.61 -1.27
CA GLY A 45 -16.28 -15.04 -0.71
C GLY A 45 -16.23 -15.02 0.81
N GLU A 46 -15.12 -15.47 1.37
CA GLU A 46 -14.82 -15.46 2.81
C GLU A 46 -13.32 -15.24 3.05
N PHE A 47 -12.94 -14.85 4.26
CA PHE A 47 -11.54 -14.79 4.66
C PHE A 47 -10.97 -16.17 5.03
N PRO A 48 -9.66 -16.39 4.83
CA PRO A 48 -8.97 -17.53 5.43
C PRO A 48 -9.16 -17.52 6.96
N LYS A 49 -9.44 -18.68 7.54
CA LYS A 49 -9.66 -18.82 9.00
C LYS A 49 -8.37 -18.75 9.81
N ASP A 50 -7.26 -19.17 9.20
CA ASP A 50 -5.94 -19.20 9.81
C ASP A 50 -5.05 -18.11 9.21
N ILE A 51 -4.34 -17.39 10.08
CA ILE A 51 -3.46 -16.29 9.68
C ILE A 51 -2.28 -16.78 8.83
N VAL A 52 -1.80 -18.01 9.05
CA VAL A 52 -0.74 -18.63 8.26
C VAL A 52 -1.22 -18.87 6.84
N ASP A 53 -2.48 -19.28 6.65
CA ASP A 53 -3.05 -19.49 5.33
C ASP A 53 -3.28 -18.16 4.60
N PHE A 54 -3.69 -17.11 5.33
CA PHE A 54 -3.71 -15.74 4.79
C PHE A 54 -2.31 -15.28 4.35
N CYS A 55 -1.28 -15.53 5.14
CA CYS A 55 0.10 -15.17 4.76
C CYS A 55 0.58 -15.96 3.54
N LYS A 56 0.23 -17.24 3.41
CA LYS A 56 0.62 -18.08 2.26
C LYS A 56 -0.04 -17.66 0.94
N SER A 57 -1.17 -16.96 0.99
CA SER A 57 -1.86 -16.46 -0.21
C SER A 57 -1.30 -15.13 -0.72
N ALA A 58 -0.39 -14.50 0.02
CA ALA A 58 0.24 -13.25 -0.40
C ALA A 58 1.03 -13.43 -1.70
N GLY A 59 0.77 -12.57 -2.69
CA GLY A 59 1.43 -12.59 -3.99
C GLY A 59 2.79 -11.89 -4.04
N ALA A 60 3.38 -11.59 -2.88
CA ALA A 60 4.61 -10.81 -2.76
C ALA A 60 5.54 -11.38 -1.68
N ASP A 61 6.84 -11.12 -1.83
CA ASP A 61 7.86 -11.51 -0.85
C ASP A 61 7.64 -10.83 0.51
N PHE A 62 8.01 -11.53 1.59
CA PHE A 62 7.91 -11.00 2.94
C PHE A 62 9.11 -10.07 3.24
N LEU A 63 9.02 -8.79 2.84
CA LEU A 63 10.12 -7.83 2.98
C LEU A 63 10.24 -7.34 4.43
N GLN A 64 11.37 -7.65 5.08
CA GLN A 64 11.65 -7.30 6.48
C GLN A 64 12.95 -6.52 6.61
N SER A 65 13.08 -5.77 7.68
CA SER A 65 14.32 -5.11 8.09
C SER A 65 14.77 -5.56 9.47
N ASP A 66 16.07 -5.41 9.70
CA ASP A 66 16.74 -5.62 10.97
C ASP A 66 17.62 -4.40 11.33
N LYS A 67 18.38 -4.50 12.42
CA LYS A 67 19.24 -3.41 12.90
C LYS A 67 20.38 -3.04 11.93
N SER A 68 20.76 -3.94 11.03
CA SER A 68 21.79 -3.70 10.02
C SER A 68 21.25 -3.09 8.74
N THR A 69 19.93 -3.11 8.55
CA THR A 69 19.30 -2.57 7.34
C THR A 69 19.43 -1.05 7.31
N THR A 70 20.01 -0.53 6.24
CA THR A 70 20.19 0.90 5.97
C THR A 70 18.89 1.56 5.50
N LEU A 71 18.82 2.89 5.59
CA LEU A 71 17.67 3.65 5.07
C LEU A 71 17.47 3.43 3.56
N ASN A 72 18.55 3.34 2.79
CA ASN A 72 18.48 3.07 1.34
C ASN A 72 17.87 1.69 1.06
N GLU A 73 18.32 0.64 1.76
CA GLU A 73 17.75 -0.71 1.63
C GLU A 73 16.28 -0.77 2.08
N ILE A 74 15.88 0.04 3.06
CA ILE A 74 14.46 0.16 3.45
C ILE A 74 13.64 0.77 2.30
N LEU A 75 14.12 1.86 1.69
CA LEU A 75 13.46 2.50 0.55
C LEU A 75 13.37 1.55 -0.65
N GLU A 76 14.43 0.80 -0.97
CA GLU A 76 14.42 -0.22 -2.03
C GLU A 76 13.37 -1.31 -1.76
N LYS A 77 13.22 -1.74 -0.50
CA LYS A 77 12.17 -2.69 -0.10
C LYS A 77 10.78 -2.09 -0.26
N CYS A 78 10.57 -0.84 0.13
CA CYS A 78 9.31 -0.13 -0.09
C CYS A 78 8.97 -0.05 -1.58
N LEU A 79 9.90 0.40 -2.41
CA LEU A 79 9.73 0.46 -3.87
C LEU A 79 9.36 -0.91 -4.47
N LYS A 80 10.05 -1.98 -4.06
CA LYS A 80 9.74 -3.33 -4.52
C LYS A 80 8.33 -3.78 -4.12
N ALA A 81 7.86 -3.42 -2.92
CA ALA A 81 6.51 -3.72 -2.47
C ALA A 81 5.46 -3.04 -3.37
N GLU A 82 5.61 -1.74 -3.61
CA GLU A 82 4.70 -0.96 -4.47
C GLU A 82 4.66 -1.52 -5.89
N GLN A 83 5.81 -1.84 -6.47
CA GLN A 83 5.90 -2.45 -7.80
C GLN A 83 5.18 -3.80 -7.88
N GLY A 84 5.29 -4.62 -6.83
CA GLY A 84 4.55 -5.87 -6.71
C GLY A 84 3.04 -5.64 -6.62
N ALA A 85 2.62 -4.63 -5.86
CA ALA A 85 1.22 -4.26 -5.71
C ALA A 85 0.63 -3.72 -7.03
N ILE A 86 1.32 -2.83 -7.75
CA ILE A 86 0.94 -2.34 -9.09
C ILE A 86 0.65 -3.50 -10.04
N ILE A 87 1.55 -4.49 -10.10
CA ILE A 87 1.37 -5.66 -10.97
C ILE A 87 0.08 -6.42 -10.61
N ASN A 88 -0.18 -6.63 -9.32
CA ASN A 88 -1.35 -7.39 -8.87
C ASN A 88 -2.66 -6.61 -9.06
N TRP A 89 -2.69 -5.32 -8.73
CA TRP A 89 -3.88 -4.48 -8.93
C TRP A 89 -4.20 -4.25 -10.40
N ASN A 90 -3.19 -4.12 -11.27
CA ASN A 90 -3.39 -4.06 -12.70
C ASN A 90 -4.00 -5.36 -13.25
N LYS A 91 -3.60 -6.54 -12.74
CA LYS A 91 -4.26 -7.81 -13.11
C LYS A 91 -5.73 -7.82 -12.69
N VAL A 92 -6.07 -7.37 -11.48
CA VAL A 92 -7.46 -7.27 -11.02
C VAL A 92 -8.27 -6.32 -11.90
N CYS A 93 -7.70 -5.17 -12.27
CA CYS A 93 -8.30 -4.24 -13.22
C CYS A 93 -8.60 -4.93 -14.56
N GLN A 94 -7.62 -5.63 -15.14
CA GLN A 94 -7.81 -6.34 -16.42
C GLN A 94 -8.86 -7.45 -16.34
N MET A 95 -8.91 -8.18 -15.22
CA MET A 95 -9.88 -9.25 -15.01
C MET A 95 -11.32 -8.72 -14.91
N THR A 96 -11.51 -7.54 -14.34
CA THR A 96 -12.83 -6.99 -13.97
C THR A 96 -13.35 -5.95 -14.96
N HIS A 97 -12.47 -5.36 -15.79
CA HIS A 97 -12.84 -4.35 -16.77
C HIS A 97 -13.95 -4.84 -17.72
N GLY A 98 -15.05 -4.07 -17.78
CA GLY A 98 -16.24 -4.38 -18.59
C GLY A 98 -17.08 -5.57 -18.10
N LYS A 99 -16.73 -6.18 -16.95
CA LYS A 99 -17.40 -7.38 -16.42
C LYS A 99 -17.96 -7.17 -15.01
N ASP A 100 -17.19 -6.49 -14.16
CA ASP A 100 -17.58 -6.16 -12.79
C ASP A 100 -17.18 -4.70 -12.50
N PRO A 101 -18.10 -3.74 -12.74
CA PRO A 101 -17.79 -2.32 -12.60
C PRO A 101 -17.48 -1.93 -11.15
N MET A 102 -18.05 -2.63 -10.16
CA MET A 102 -17.82 -2.32 -8.75
C MET A 102 -16.44 -2.77 -8.31
N THR A 103 -16.03 -4.00 -8.65
CA THR A 103 -14.67 -4.45 -8.34
C THR A 103 -13.63 -3.68 -9.15
N TYR A 104 -13.94 -3.31 -10.40
CA TYR A 104 -13.05 -2.47 -11.22
C TYR A 104 -12.84 -1.10 -10.60
N ASP A 105 -13.90 -0.41 -10.12
CA ASP A 105 -13.78 0.91 -9.48
C ASP A 105 -12.92 0.88 -8.20
N ILE A 106 -13.02 -0.20 -7.41
CA ILE A 106 -12.14 -0.42 -6.24
C ILE A 106 -10.70 -0.62 -6.72
N ALA A 107 -10.47 -1.56 -7.63
CA ALA A 107 -9.13 -1.93 -8.09
C ALA A 107 -8.39 -0.77 -8.77
N GLN A 108 -9.07 0.01 -9.62
CA GLN A 108 -8.44 1.17 -10.27
C GLN A 108 -8.09 2.28 -9.27
N SER A 109 -8.90 2.43 -8.20
CA SER A 109 -8.67 3.45 -7.18
C SER A 109 -7.46 3.09 -6.34
N ILE A 110 -7.31 1.82 -5.99
CA ILE A 110 -6.11 1.32 -5.30
C ILE A 110 -4.89 1.41 -6.22
N LEU A 111 -4.98 0.94 -7.47
CA LEU A 111 -3.89 1.03 -8.45
C LEU A 111 -3.35 2.47 -8.61
N ALA A 112 -4.21 3.49 -8.57
CA ALA A 112 -3.78 4.88 -8.61
C ALA A 112 -2.89 5.26 -7.41
N VAL A 113 -3.21 4.76 -6.21
CA VAL A 113 -2.40 4.97 -5.00
C VAL A 113 -1.05 4.27 -5.11
N GLU A 114 -1.00 3.02 -5.53
CA GLU A 114 0.25 2.26 -5.64
C GLU A 114 1.23 2.90 -6.65
N ILE A 115 0.71 3.45 -7.76
CA ILE A 115 1.50 4.22 -8.74
C ILE A 115 2.04 5.52 -8.12
N GLU A 116 1.24 6.18 -7.29
CA GLU A 116 1.65 7.38 -6.56
C GLU A 116 2.76 7.03 -5.54
N HIS A 117 2.61 5.97 -4.76
CA HIS A 117 3.62 5.51 -3.79
C HIS A 117 4.92 5.09 -4.48
N GLU A 118 4.86 4.35 -5.59
CA GLU A 118 6.05 4.02 -6.38
C GLU A 118 6.80 5.30 -6.78
N SER A 119 6.06 6.33 -7.22
CA SER A 119 6.65 7.60 -7.60
C SER A 119 7.32 8.30 -6.42
N TRP A 120 6.75 8.23 -5.21
CA TRP A 120 7.34 8.80 -4.00
C TRP A 120 8.66 8.11 -3.64
N PHE A 121 8.71 6.78 -3.70
CA PHE A 121 9.94 6.06 -3.38
C PHE A 121 11.04 6.26 -4.43
N LEU A 122 10.68 6.37 -5.72
CA LEU A 122 11.65 6.70 -6.78
C LEU A 122 12.17 8.14 -6.66
N GLU A 123 11.39 9.07 -6.12
CA GLU A 123 11.89 10.40 -5.78
C GLU A 123 12.95 10.34 -4.67
N LEU A 124 12.69 9.55 -3.62
CA LEU A 124 13.61 9.42 -2.49
C LEU A 124 14.89 8.63 -2.82
N LEU A 125 14.79 7.63 -3.71
CA LEU A 125 15.93 6.80 -4.12
C LEU A 125 16.77 7.43 -5.23
N ASP A 126 16.12 7.86 -6.32
CA ASP A 126 16.79 8.23 -7.56
C ASP A 126 16.73 9.74 -7.84
N GLY A 127 16.09 10.52 -6.98
CA GLY A 127 15.85 11.95 -7.23
C GLY A 127 14.90 12.22 -8.39
N ARG A 128 14.12 11.22 -8.82
CA ARG A 128 13.13 11.35 -9.90
C ARG A 128 11.94 12.18 -9.41
N PRO A 129 11.68 13.39 -9.93
CA PRO A 129 10.57 14.21 -9.43
C PRO A 129 9.23 13.49 -9.58
N SER A 130 8.47 13.39 -8.49
CA SER A 130 7.17 12.72 -8.46
C SER A 130 5.97 13.68 -8.43
N GLY A 131 6.21 14.93 -8.05
CA GLY A 131 5.12 15.87 -7.75
C GLY A 131 4.38 15.52 -6.45
N HIS A 132 4.98 14.67 -5.61
CA HIS A 132 4.44 14.26 -4.32
C HIS A 132 3.99 15.46 -3.50
N MET A 133 2.70 15.47 -3.18
CA MET A 133 2.13 16.39 -2.21
C MET A 133 1.88 15.62 -0.93
N ARG A 134 2.46 16.11 0.17
CA ARG A 134 2.25 15.52 1.49
C ARG A 134 0.78 15.50 1.84
N ARG A 135 0.32 14.39 2.44
CA ARG A 135 -1.03 14.29 3.01
C ARG A 135 -1.27 15.38 4.07
N ARG A 136 -2.48 15.95 4.08
CA ARG A 136 -2.89 17.07 4.95
C ARG A 136 -2.99 16.67 6.41
N TYR A 137 -3.37 15.43 6.66
CA TYR A 137 -3.48 14.82 7.98
C TYR A 137 -3.24 13.31 7.88
N SER A 138 -2.97 12.68 9.02
CA SER A 138 -2.70 11.24 9.08
C SER A 138 -3.95 10.46 8.67
N GLY A 139 -3.82 9.57 7.68
CA GLY A 139 -4.93 8.76 7.18
C GLY A 139 -5.79 9.43 6.10
N GLU A 140 -5.38 10.60 5.61
CA GLU A 140 -5.91 11.11 4.34
C GLU A 140 -5.62 10.11 3.22
N ARG A 141 -6.64 9.83 2.41
CA ARG A 141 -6.65 8.78 1.39
C ARG A 141 -7.50 9.19 0.18
N PRO A 142 -6.98 10.08 -0.68
CA PRO A 142 -7.79 10.77 -1.69
C PRO A 142 -8.52 9.81 -2.65
N HIS A 143 -7.85 8.72 -3.03
CA HIS A 143 -8.37 7.77 -4.01
C HIS A 143 -9.32 6.72 -3.41
N THR A 144 -9.13 6.33 -2.14
CA THR A 144 -9.84 5.18 -1.54
C THR A 144 -10.84 5.58 -0.45
N SER A 145 -10.91 6.85 -0.06
CA SER A 145 -11.88 7.37 0.93
C SER A 145 -13.35 7.04 0.63
N LYS A 146 -13.72 6.95 -0.66
CA LYS A 146 -15.09 6.58 -1.06
C LYS A 146 -15.42 5.09 -0.82
N HIS A 147 -14.41 4.24 -0.62
CA HIS A 147 -14.53 2.79 -0.51
C HIS A 147 -14.35 2.27 0.92
N SER A 148 -13.71 3.05 1.79
CA SER A 148 -13.34 2.62 3.14
C SER A 148 -13.51 3.74 4.16
N ARG A 149 -13.97 3.38 5.37
CA ARG A 149 -14.19 4.29 6.51
C ARG A 149 -13.17 4.14 7.64
N SER A 150 -12.15 3.28 7.51
CA SER A 150 -11.18 2.94 8.60
C SER A 150 -10.61 4.13 9.32
N LEU A 151 -10.30 5.18 8.57
CA LEU A 151 -9.49 6.30 9.03
C LEU A 151 -10.29 7.61 9.02
N ASP A 152 -11.63 7.54 9.04
CA ASP A 152 -12.48 8.75 9.12
C ASP A 152 -12.39 9.44 10.49
N SER A 153 -11.93 8.72 11.52
CA SER A 153 -11.82 9.21 12.90
C SER A 153 -10.39 9.48 13.36
N LEU A 154 -9.39 9.35 12.47
CA LEU A 154 -8.01 9.76 12.73
C LEU A 154 -7.82 11.25 12.39
#